data_AF-A0A7Y6Z598-F1
#
_entry.id   AF-A0A7Y6Z598-F1
#
_cell.length_a   1.000
_cell.length_b   1.000
_cell.length_c   1.000
_cell.angle_alpha   90.00
_cell.angle_beta   90.00
_cell.angle_gamma   90.00
#
_symmetry.space_group_name_H-M   'P 1'
#
loop_
_entity.id
_entity.type
_entity.pdbx_description
1 polymer ?
#
loop_
_entity_poly.entity_id
_entity_poly.type
_entity_poly.pdbx_seq_one_letter_code
_entity_poly.pdbx_strand_id
1 'polypeptide(L)'
;MTRYVLLITSLPHPGPLFGARQTPLSRLRLEQHLQLLEAGDRQRLDRIESLLHWDRLPFDTTDAEILQQARHLIPTLGDTRLQTIVEQRLELRTLIAALRRRHRGEPAPPLDGHCNWGYGRWTGAIARYWQEPGFRLQGLYPWLPEAEKLLTDDDPLGLERLLLAQVWRQLDRAGEEHWFDFVAVVVYVLRWNLIDRWVRYSETVATQRFDALTEAGLDRFADLFSGY
;
A
#
# COMPACT_ATOMS: atom_id res chain seq x y z
N MET A 1 -22.49 17.61 9.73
CA MET A 1 -23.28 16.46 9.19
C MET A 1 -23.58 16.61 7.70
N THR A 2 -24.17 17.72 7.23
CA THR A 2 -24.60 17.88 5.82
C THR A 2 -23.46 17.81 4.78
N ARG A 3 -22.25 18.28 5.12
CA ARG A 3 -21.10 18.30 4.19
C ARG A 3 -20.60 16.91 3.80
N TYR A 4 -20.40 16.01 4.77
CA TYR A 4 -19.93 14.65 4.47
C TYR A 4 -20.97 13.84 3.71
N VAL A 5 -22.27 14.03 4.03
CA VAL A 5 -23.36 13.42 3.24
C VAL A 5 -23.27 13.88 1.79
N LEU A 6 -23.19 15.20 1.54
CA LEU A 6 -23.07 15.74 0.19
C LEU A 6 -21.82 15.23 -0.53
N LEU A 7 -20.67 15.23 0.16
CA LEU A 7 -19.41 14.74 -0.40
C LEU A 7 -19.51 13.27 -0.79
N ILE A 8 -19.85 12.38 0.14
CA ILE A 8 -19.93 10.93 -0.10
C ILE A 8 -20.96 10.60 -1.19
N THR A 9 -22.12 11.26 -1.18
CA THR A 9 -23.17 11.02 -2.20
C THR A 9 -22.80 11.57 -3.57
N SER A 10 -21.91 12.56 -3.65
CA SER A 10 -21.39 13.07 -4.93
C SER A 10 -20.28 12.20 -5.54
N LEU A 11 -19.70 11.28 -4.75
CA LEU A 11 -18.61 10.44 -5.19
C LEU A 11 -19.16 9.15 -5.85
N PRO A 12 -18.67 8.77 -7.05
CA PRO A 12 -19.05 7.53 -7.70
C PRO A 12 -18.57 6.32 -6.89
N HIS A 13 -19.29 5.20 -6.97
CA HIS A 13 -18.83 3.96 -6.37
C HIS A 13 -17.44 3.58 -6.90
N PRO A 14 -16.46 3.24 -6.03
CA PRO A 14 -15.08 3.04 -6.47
C PRO A 14 -14.90 1.87 -7.43
N GLY A 15 -15.81 0.90 -7.42
CA GLY A 15 -15.73 -0.31 -8.25
C GLY A 15 -14.82 -1.38 -7.64
N PRO A 16 -14.64 -2.52 -8.33
CA PRO A 16 -13.75 -3.57 -7.86
C PRO A 16 -12.29 -3.12 -7.96
N LEU A 17 -11.45 -3.50 -6.98
CA LEU A 17 -10.01 -3.23 -7.02
C LEU A 17 -9.35 -3.87 -8.25
N PHE A 18 -9.56 -5.17 -8.45
CA PHE A 18 -8.98 -5.91 -9.56
C PHE A 18 -9.94 -5.92 -10.75
N GLY A 19 -9.40 -5.75 -11.95
CA GLY A 19 -10.16 -5.66 -13.19
C GLY A 19 -10.59 -4.22 -13.56
N ALA A 20 -10.37 -3.25 -12.67
CA ALA A 20 -10.47 -1.84 -13.02
C ALA A 20 -9.44 -1.48 -14.11
N ARG A 21 -9.90 -0.87 -15.20
CA ARG A 21 -9.04 -0.34 -16.29
C ARG A 21 -8.70 1.15 -16.12
N GLN A 22 -9.45 1.83 -15.25
CA GLN A 22 -9.29 3.24 -14.95
C GLN A 22 -9.83 3.50 -13.55
N THR A 23 -9.41 4.61 -12.94
CA THR A 23 -9.99 5.08 -11.69
C THR A 23 -11.43 5.58 -11.91
N PRO A 24 -12.30 5.51 -10.88
CA PRO A 24 -13.70 5.94 -10.99
C PRO A 24 -13.85 7.44 -11.29
N LEU A 25 -12.83 8.21 -10.97
CA LEU A 25 -12.68 9.62 -11.32
C LEU A 25 -11.19 9.97 -11.42
N SER A 26 -10.84 10.98 -12.21
CA SER A 26 -9.46 11.47 -12.25
C SER A 26 -9.04 12.08 -10.91
N ARG A 27 -7.73 12.10 -10.61
CA ARG A 27 -7.23 12.72 -9.37
C ARG A 27 -7.69 14.17 -9.26
N LEU A 28 -7.64 14.93 -10.35
CA LEU A 28 -8.09 16.33 -10.37
C LEU A 28 -9.56 16.49 -9.95
N ARG A 29 -10.46 15.62 -10.44
CA ARG A 29 -11.86 15.64 -10.01
C ARG A 29 -12.00 15.27 -8.55
N LEU A 30 -11.22 14.30 -8.07
CA LEU A 30 -11.26 13.90 -6.66
C LEU A 30 -10.91 15.10 -5.77
N GLU A 31 -9.85 15.81 -6.14
CA GLU A 31 -9.43 17.03 -5.44
C GLU A 31 -10.53 18.10 -5.41
N GLN A 32 -11.25 18.29 -6.53
CA GLN A 32 -12.39 19.22 -6.58
C GLN A 32 -13.50 18.84 -5.60
N HIS A 33 -13.88 17.56 -5.53
CA HIS A 33 -14.88 17.11 -4.54
C HIS A 33 -14.37 17.31 -3.10
N LEU A 34 -13.10 17.01 -2.84
CA LEU A 34 -12.51 17.15 -1.51
C LEU A 34 -12.37 18.61 -1.03
N GLN A 35 -12.58 19.62 -1.88
CA GLN A 35 -12.68 21.03 -1.45
C GLN A 35 -13.89 21.29 -0.54
N LEU A 36 -14.87 20.37 -0.49
CA LEU A 36 -15.99 20.43 0.45
C LEU A 36 -15.59 20.11 1.90
N LEU A 37 -14.41 19.52 2.12
CA LEU A 37 -13.89 19.25 3.45
C LEU A 37 -13.50 20.54 4.16
N GLU A 38 -13.61 20.52 5.49
CA GLU A 38 -13.05 21.59 6.30
C GLU A 38 -11.52 21.56 6.24
N ALA A 39 -10.88 22.73 6.38
CA ALA A 39 -9.44 22.85 6.26
C ALA A 39 -8.67 21.88 7.18
N GLY A 40 -9.19 21.64 8.40
CA GLY A 40 -8.61 20.67 9.34
C GLY A 40 -8.71 19.23 8.85
N ASP A 41 -9.86 18.81 8.31
CA ASP A 41 -10.05 17.47 7.73
C ASP A 41 -9.20 17.27 6.49
N ARG A 42 -9.15 18.30 5.64
CA ARG A 42 -8.33 18.28 4.45
C ARG A 42 -6.87 18.06 4.81
N GLN A 43 -6.35 18.83 5.76
CA GLN A 43 -4.98 18.67 6.24
C GLN A 43 -4.75 17.28 6.87
N ARG A 44 -5.71 16.77 7.64
CA ARG A 44 -5.62 15.41 8.21
C ARG A 44 -5.57 14.34 7.12
N LEU A 45 -6.43 14.44 6.12
CA LEU A 45 -6.44 13.53 4.97
C LEU A 45 -5.12 13.59 4.20
N ASP A 46 -4.61 14.78 3.89
CA ASP A 46 -3.35 14.97 3.17
C ASP A 46 -2.17 14.34 3.92
N ARG A 47 -2.14 14.46 5.26
CA ARG A 47 -1.12 13.81 6.10
C ARG A 47 -1.25 12.29 6.11
N ILE A 48 -2.47 11.76 6.19
CA ILE A 48 -2.73 10.31 6.11
C ILE A 48 -2.28 9.79 4.74
N GLU A 49 -2.68 10.44 3.65
CA GLU A 49 -2.29 10.05 2.30
C GLU A 49 -0.77 10.09 2.14
N SER A 50 -0.11 11.16 2.56
CA SER A 50 1.35 11.30 2.46
C SER A 50 2.08 10.20 3.22
N LEU A 51 1.65 9.88 4.44
CA LEU A 51 2.25 8.79 5.23
C LEU A 51 1.97 7.41 4.63
N LEU A 52 0.88 7.23 3.88
CA LEU A 52 0.48 5.94 3.31
C LEU A 52 0.82 5.78 1.83
N HIS A 53 1.31 6.80 1.13
CA HIS A 53 1.71 6.74 -0.28
C HIS A 53 3.22 6.69 -0.45
N TRP A 54 3.79 5.52 -0.23
CA TRP A 54 5.24 5.35 -0.23
C TRP A 54 5.87 5.33 -1.61
N ASP A 55 5.09 5.03 -2.67
CA ASP A 55 5.59 5.10 -4.05
C ASP A 55 5.88 6.56 -4.48
N ARG A 56 5.47 7.55 -3.66
CA ARG A 56 5.72 8.98 -3.86
C ARG A 56 6.72 9.56 -2.86
N LEU A 57 7.27 8.76 -1.95
CA LEU A 57 8.30 9.25 -1.03
C LEU A 57 9.60 9.49 -1.80
N PRO A 58 10.30 10.62 -1.57
CA PRO A 58 11.63 10.83 -2.10
C PRO A 58 12.56 9.67 -1.71
N PHE A 59 13.43 9.25 -2.62
CA PHE A 59 14.44 8.19 -2.41
C PHE A 59 15.30 8.41 -1.15
N ASP A 60 15.38 9.66 -0.67
CA ASP A 60 16.18 10.06 0.48
C ASP A 60 15.46 9.93 1.84
N THR A 61 14.18 9.52 1.87
CA THR A 61 13.44 9.38 3.13
C THR A 61 13.87 8.12 3.86
N THR A 62 14.39 8.27 5.08
CA THR A 62 14.84 7.15 5.91
C THR A 62 13.67 6.49 6.65
N ASP A 63 13.79 5.20 6.96
CA ASP A 63 12.80 4.46 7.77
C ASP A 63 12.54 5.17 9.12
N ALA A 64 13.58 5.77 9.72
CA ALA A 64 13.47 6.50 10.98
C ALA A 64 12.59 7.76 10.86
N GLU A 65 12.71 8.53 9.77
CA GLU A 65 11.87 9.70 9.52
C GLU A 65 10.40 9.31 9.34
N ILE A 66 10.14 8.22 8.62
CA ILE A 66 8.77 7.76 8.42
C ILE A 66 8.14 7.30 9.74
N LEU A 67 8.91 6.61 10.58
CA LEU A 67 8.47 6.22 11.91
C LEU A 67 8.21 7.43 12.80
N GLN A 68 9.04 8.46 12.71
CA GLN A 68 8.83 9.71 13.44
C GLN A 68 7.54 10.40 12.97
N GLN A 69 7.32 10.51 11.65
CA GLN A 69 6.08 11.05 11.09
C GLN A 69 4.85 10.27 11.58
N ALA A 70 4.91 8.93 11.57
CA ALA A 70 3.84 8.08 12.08
C ALA A 70 3.56 8.33 13.58
N ARG A 71 4.60 8.38 14.41
CA ARG A 71 4.49 8.64 15.86
C ARG A 71 3.88 9.99 16.17
N HIS A 72 4.12 11.01 15.34
CA HIS A 72 3.48 12.31 15.50
C HIS A 72 2.07 12.36 14.93
N LEU A 73 1.81 11.73 13.78
CA LEU A 73 0.51 11.81 13.11
C LEU A 73 -0.58 11.05 13.88
N ILE A 74 -0.33 9.79 14.24
CA ILE A 74 -1.37 8.86 14.75
C ILE A 74 -2.10 9.42 15.98
N PRO A 75 -1.42 9.95 17.01
CA PRO A 75 -2.10 10.54 18.17
C PRO A 75 -2.98 11.75 17.82
N THR A 76 -2.63 12.49 16.76
CA THR A 76 -3.36 13.71 16.34
C THR A 76 -4.61 13.43 15.51
N LEU A 77 -4.83 12.18 15.06
CA LEU A 77 -5.99 11.84 14.25
C LEU A 77 -7.32 11.99 15.02
N GLY A 78 -7.28 11.79 16.34
CA GLY A 78 -8.42 11.96 17.25
C GLY A 78 -9.53 10.92 17.09
N ASP A 79 -9.36 9.94 16.20
CA ASP A 79 -10.32 8.91 15.87
C ASP A 79 -9.64 7.53 15.86
N THR A 80 -10.12 6.61 16.69
CA THR A 80 -9.55 5.27 16.88
C THR A 80 -9.58 4.45 15.60
N ARG A 81 -10.58 4.63 14.73
CA ARG A 81 -10.67 3.92 13.46
C ARG A 81 -9.60 4.41 12.50
N LEU A 82 -9.39 5.72 12.40
CA LEU A 82 -8.31 6.28 11.58
C LEU A 82 -6.93 5.84 12.06
N GLN A 83 -6.71 5.85 13.37
CA GLN A 83 -5.49 5.32 13.98
C GLN A 83 -5.27 3.87 13.56
N THR A 84 -6.28 3.03 13.73
CA THR A 84 -6.23 1.61 13.36
C THR A 84 -5.90 1.42 11.88
N ILE A 85 -6.51 2.20 10.96
CA ILE A 85 -6.22 2.12 9.52
C ILE A 85 -4.73 2.42 9.26
N VAL A 86 -4.20 3.51 9.82
CA VAL A 86 -2.82 3.92 9.60
C VAL A 86 -1.85 2.90 10.21
N GLU A 87 -2.10 2.47 11.43
CA GLU A 87 -1.30 1.48 12.15
C GLU A 87 -1.23 0.14 11.39
N GLN A 88 -2.38 -0.38 10.94
CA GLN A 88 -2.42 -1.64 10.19
C GLN A 88 -1.64 -1.55 8.87
N ARG A 89 -1.68 -0.40 8.20
CA ARG A 89 -0.91 -0.18 6.96
C ARG A 89 0.59 -0.13 7.23
N LEU A 90 1.01 0.47 8.33
CA LEU A 90 2.41 0.51 8.72
C LEU A 90 2.90 -0.86 9.21
N GLU A 91 2.09 -1.60 9.97
CA GLU A 91 2.40 -2.99 10.36
C GLU A 91 2.56 -3.90 9.14
N LEU A 92 1.66 -3.81 8.15
CA LEU A 92 1.77 -4.57 6.89
C LEU A 92 3.10 -4.27 6.18
N ARG A 93 3.52 -3.00 6.13
CA ARG A 93 4.82 -2.61 5.56
C ARG A 93 5.99 -3.19 6.32
N THR A 94 5.98 -3.13 7.64
CA THR A 94 7.01 -3.73 8.49
C THR A 94 7.17 -5.21 8.21
N LEU A 95 6.05 -5.94 8.08
CA LEU A 95 6.05 -7.36 7.75
C LEU A 95 6.70 -7.62 6.38
N ILE A 96 6.34 -6.85 5.35
CA ILE A 96 6.91 -7.00 4.00
C ILE A 96 8.38 -6.59 3.94
N ALA A 97 8.77 -5.50 4.61
CA ALA A 97 10.16 -5.09 4.71
C ALA A 97 11.01 -6.18 5.36
N ALA A 98 10.52 -6.80 6.44
CA ALA A 98 11.15 -7.93 7.08
C ALA A 98 11.27 -9.16 6.16
N LEU A 99 10.20 -9.52 5.44
CA LEU A 99 10.24 -10.64 4.49
C LEU A 99 11.27 -10.40 3.37
N ARG A 100 11.28 -9.19 2.78
CA ARG A 100 12.23 -8.80 1.74
C ARG A 100 13.68 -8.82 2.25
N ARG A 101 13.91 -8.27 3.45
CA ARG A 101 15.21 -8.29 4.12
C ARG A 101 15.71 -9.72 4.29
N ARG A 102 14.86 -10.63 4.79
CA ARG A 102 15.20 -12.06 4.92
C ARG A 102 15.48 -12.72 3.58
N HIS A 103 14.67 -12.42 2.57
CA HIS A 103 14.85 -12.97 1.21
C HIS A 103 16.17 -12.52 0.58
N ARG A 104 16.64 -11.30 0.86
CA ARG A 104 17.99 -10.82 0.45
C ARG A 104 19.15 -11.40 1.27
N GLY A 105 18.88 -12.30 2.22
CA GLY A 105 19.90 -12.90 3.09
C GLY A 105 20.47 -11.94 4.14
N GLU A 106 19.83 -10.78 4.36
CA GLU A 106 20.25 -9.83 5.39
C GLU A 106 19.93 -10.40 6.80
N PRO A 107 20.74 -10.06 7.81
CA PRO A 107 20.54 -10.55 9.16
C PRO A 107 19.24 -9.98 9.77
N ALA A 108 18.73 -10.69 10.78
CA ALA A 108 17.62 -10.21 11.59
C ALA A 108 17.85 -8.77 12.06
N PRO A 109 16.81 -7.93 12.08
CA PRO A 109 16.96 -6.60 12.64
C PRO A 109 17.31 -6.70 14.13
N PRO A 110 18.05 -5.72 14.67
CA PRO A 110 18.43 -5.72 16.08
C PRO A 110 17.21 -5.79 17.02
N LEU A 111 17.39 -6.48 18.15
CA LEU A 111 16.38 -6.60 19.22
C LEU A 111 16.39 -5.41 20.20
N ASP A 112 17.30 -4.45 20.03
CA ASP A 112 17.40 -3.31 20.93
C ASP A 112 16.17 -2.41 20.80
N GLY A 113 15.61 -2.00 21.94
CA GLY A 113 14.37 -1.20 21.99
C GLY A 113 14.46 0.20 21.36
N HIS A 114 15.64 0.57 20.84
CA HIS A 114 15.91 1.82 20.15
C HIS A 114 15.90 1.67 18.62
N CYS A 115 15.74 0.45 18.10
CA CYS A 115 15.87 0.18 16.69
C CYS A 115 14.62 0.61 15.91
N ASN A 116 14.73 1.75 15.24
CA ASN A 116 13.70 2.34 14.38
C ASN A 116 13.70 1.72 12.97
N TRP A 117 13.71 0.38 12.87
CA TRP A 117 13.69 -0.31 11.57
C TRP A 117 12.28 -0.63 11.06
N GLY A 118 11.27 -0.54 11.93
CA GLY A 118 9.90 -0.91 11.59
C GLY A 118 8.87 -0.32 12.54
N TYR A 119 7.62 -0.29 12.08
CA TYR A 119 6.48 0.19 12.85
C TYR A 119 5.65 -0.98 13.42
N GLY A 120 5.11 -0.77 14.62
CA GLY A 120 4.09 -1.62 15.20
C GLY A 120 4.61 -2.62 16.21
N ARG A 121 3.67 -3.33 16.84
CA ARG A 121 3.93 -4.21 18.00
C ARG A 121 4.69 -5.49 17.66
N TRP A 122 4.81 -5.84 16.38
CA TRP A 122 5.39 -7.10 15.94
C TRP A 122 6.89 -7.03 15.66
N THR A 123 7.52 -5.85 15.70
CA THR A 123 8.97 -5.70 15.44
C THR A 123 9.81 -6.62 16.33
N GLY A 124 9.51 -6.68 17.63
CA GLY A 124 10.21 -7.59 18.55
C GLY A 124 9.96 -9.07 18.24
N ALA A 125 8.75 -9.44 17.83
CA ALA A 125 8.42 -10.82 17.45
C ALA A 125 9.14 -11.22 16.15
N ILE A 126 9.18 -10.33 15.16
CA ILE A 126 9.89 -10.53 13.89
C ILE A 126 11.37 -10.78 14.12
N ALA A 127 12.03 -9.94 14.92
CA ALA A 127 13.45 -10.11 15.24
C ALA A 127 13.72 -11.41 16.01
N ARG A 128 12.86 -11.76 16.97
CA ARG A 128 13.00 -12.98 17.79
C ARG A 128 12.78 -14.26 17.00
N TYR A 129 11.79 -14.28 16.11
CA TYR A 129 11.38 -15.46 15.34
C TYR A 129 11.81 -15.34 13.87
N TRP A 130 12.95 -14.70 13.62
CA TRP A 130 13.43 -14.37 12.27
C TRP A 130 13.50 -15.57 11.32
N GLN A 131 13.95 -16.72 11.84
CA GLN A 131 14.12 -17.96 11.08
C GLN A 131 12.84 -18.78 10.95
N GLU A 132 11.77 -18.40 11.64
CA GLU A 132 10.50 -19.12 11.61
C GLU A 132 9.63 -18.64 10.42
N PRO A 133 8.88 -19.54 9.77
CA PRO A 133 7.92 -19.15 8.74
C PRO A 133 6.92 -18.11 9.26
N GLY A 134 6.68 -17.07 8.47
CA GLY A 134 5.80 -15.95 8.83
C GLY A 134 6.15 -15.26 10.14
N PHE A 135 7.36 -15.42 10.68
CA PHE A 135 7.77 -14.94 12.00
C PHE A 135 6.86 -15.45 13.16
N ARG A 136 6.21 -16.62 12.97
CA ARG A 136 5.13 -17.16 13.82
C ARG A 136 3.86 -16.31 13.88
N LEU A 137 3.68 -15.39 12.94
CA LEU A 137 2.52 -14.50 12.86
C LEU A 137 1.42 -14.99 11.91
N GLN A 138 1.56 -16.17 11.30
CA GLN A 138 0.58 -16.72 10.35
C GLN A 138 -0.83 -16.92 10.92
N GLY A 139 -0.96 -17.10 12.24
CA GLY A 139 -2.29 -17.16 12.88
C GLY A 139 -3.02 -15.81 12.84
N LEU A 140 -2.29 -14.70 12.85
CA LEU A 140 -2.83 -13.34 12.80
C LEU A 140 -2.83 -12.75 11.38
N TYR A 141 -1.84 -13.14 10.58
CA TYR A 141 -1.67 -12.73 9.19
C TYR A 141 -1.55 -13.98 8.30
N PRO A 142 -2.69 -14.65 7.98
CA PRO A 142 -2.69 -15.89 7.21
C PRO A 142 -2.11 -15.79 5.80
N TRP A 143 -1.92 -14.56 5.30
CA TRP A 143 -1.35 -14.28 3.98
C TRP A 143 0.19 -14.30 3.97
N LEU A 144 0.87 -14.31 5.13
CA LEU A 144 2.34 -14.27 5.20
C LEU A 144 3.03 -15.43 4.45
N PRO A 145 2.58 -16.71 4.56
CA PRO A 145 3.19 -17.80 3.82
C PRO A 145 3.08 -17.62 2.29
N GLU A 146 1.97 -17.06 1.81
CA GLU A 146 1.78 -16.77 0.39
C GLU A 146 2.72 -15.64 -0.07
N ALA A 147 2.90 -14.59 0.73
CA ALA A 147 3.85 -13.52 0.43
C ALA A 147 5.30 -14.01 0.39
N GLU A 148 5.69 -14.91 1.31
CA GLU A 148 7.01 -15.56 1.29
C GLU A 148 7.25 -16.37 0.03
N LYS A 149 6.23 -17.15 -0.38
CA LYS A 149 6.28 -17.91 -1.61
C LYS A 149 6.45 -16.99 -2.82
N LEU A 150 5.65 -15.93 -2.94
CA LEU A 150 5.72 -14.98 -4.05
C LEU A 150 7.07 -14.25 -4.15
N LEU A 151 7.71 -13.98 -3.00
CA LEU A 151 9.09 -13.47 -2.98
C LEU A 151 10.10 -14.53 -3.46
N THR A 152 9.93 -15.78 -3.04
CA THR A 152 10.83 -16.88 -3.44
C THR A 152 10.71 -17.22 -4.92
N ASP A 153 9.49 -17.14 -5.46
CA ASP A 153 9.16 -17.39 -6.87
C ASP A 153 9.51 -16.18 -7.78
N ASP A 154 10.06 -15.09 -7.22
CA ASP A 154 10.33 -13.82 -7.90
C ASP A 154 9.13 -13.30 -8.70
N ASP A 155 7.94 -13.35 -8.09
CA ASP A 155 6.68 -12.87 -8.68
C ASP A 155 6.25 -11.54 -8.04
N PRO A 156 6.83 -10.39 -8.48
CA PRO A 156 6.51 -9.08 -7.93
C PRO A 156 5.06 -8.66 -8.19
N LEU A 157 4.47 -9.11 -9.31
CA LEU A 157 3.07 -8.80 -9.66
C LEU A 157 2.11 -9.56 -8.75
N GLY A 158 2.36 -10.85 -8.53
CA GLY A 158 1.58 -11.67 -7.60
C GLY A 158 1.68 -11.11 -6.18
N LEU A 159 2.89 -10.73 -5.73
CA LEU A 159 3.07 -10.10 -4.43
C LEU A 159 2.29 -8.79 -4.32
N GLU A 160 2.41 -7.90 -5.30
CA GLU A 160 1.68 -6.63 -5.33
C GLU A 160 0.17 -6.86 -5.25
N ARG A 161 -0.37 -7.78 -6.07
CA ARG A 161 -1.78 -8.17 -6.05
C ARG A 161 -2.21 -8.67 -4.67
N LEU A 162 -1.43 -9.55 -4.03
CA LEU A 162 -1.72 -10.06 -2.70
C LEU A 162 -1.82 -8.91 -1.68
N LEU A 163 -0.87 -7.98 -1.71
CA LEU A 163 -0.81 -6.87 -0.74
C LEU A 163 -1.94 -5.87 -0.93
N LEU A 164 -2.25 -5.49 -2.17
CA LEU A 164 -3.39 -4.63 -2.44
C LEU A 164 -4.71 -5.30 -2.01
N ALA A 165 -4.84 -6.62 -2.19
CA ALA A 165 -6.01 -7.36 -1.69
C ALA A 165 -6.10 -7.33 -0.15
N GLN A 166 -4.98 -7.48 0.57
CA GLN A 166 -4.99 -7.38 2.03
C GLN A 166 -5.45 -6.00 2.51
N VAL A 167 -4.88 -4.96 1.91
CA VAL A 167 -5.23 -3.58 2.23
C VAL A 167 -6.69 -3.29 1.91
N TRP A 168 -7.19 -3.74 0.77
CA TRP A 168 -8.58 -3.55 0.39
C TRP A 168 -9.53 -4.17 1.42
N ARG A 169 -9.28 -5.41 1.85
CA ARG A 169 -10.06 -6.08 2.90
C ARG A 169 -9.96 -5.39 4.27
N GLN A 170 -8.84 -4.72 4.57
CA GLN A 170 -8.73 -3.90 5.77
C GLN A 170 -9.62 -2.66 5.68
N LEU A 171 -9.60 -1.96 4.54
CA LEU A 171 -10.44 -0.78 4.30
C LEU A 171 -11.92 -1.11 4.25
N ASP A 172 -12.30 -2.27 3.70
CA ASP A 172 -13.68 -2.76 3.71
C ASP A 172 -14.21 -2.87 5.14
N ARG A 173 -13.50 -3.61 6.00
CA ARG A 173 -13.85 -3.75 7.41
C ARG A 173 -13.82 -2.42 8.17
N ALA A 174 -12.90 -1.53 7.82
CA ALA A 174 -12.81 -0.23 8.46
C ALA A 174 -13.94 0.72 8.06
N GLY A 175 -14.60 0.49 6.92
CA GLY A 175 -15.71 1.31 6.43
C GLY A 175 -17.11 0.80 6.78
N GLU A 176 -17.26 -0.42 7.31
CA GLU A 176 -18.57 -1.07 7.57
C GLU A 176 -19.51 -0.28 8.50
N GLU A 177 -18.96 0.56 9.38
CA GLU A 177 -19.73 1.38 10.34
C GLU A 177 -19.79 2.87 9.97
N HIS A 178 -19.12 3.27 8.88
CA HIS A 178 -18.87 4.67 8.54
C HIS A 178 -19.51 5.03 7.20
N TRP A 179 -20.67 5.66 7.27
CA TRP A 179 -21.50 5.95 6.10
C TRP A 179 -21.33 7.39 5.59
N PHE A 180 -21.32 8.37 6.50
CA PHE A 180 -21.35 9.80 6.15
C PHE A 180 -20.53 10.66 7.14
N ASP A 181 -19.31 10.25 7.41
CA ASP A 181 -18.37 10.97 8.26
C ASP A 181 -16.99 11.08 7.61
N PHE A 182 -16.04 11.66 8.34
CA PHE A 182 -14.69 11.84 7.84
C PHE A 182 -13.99 10.50 7.55
N VAL A 183 -14.25 9.46 8.36
CA VAL A 183 -13.68 8.13 8.15
C VAL A 183 -14.13 7.54 6.82
N ALA A 184 -15.41 7.67 6.48
CA ALA A 184 -15.95 7.25 5.19
C ALA A 184 -15.21 7.91 4.02
N VAL A 185 -14.90 9.21 4.14
CA VAL A 185 -14.14 9.95 3.13
C VAL A 185 -12.70 9.43 3.02
N VAL A 186 -12.03 9.22 4.15
CA VAL A 186 -10.67 8.67 4.17
C VAL A 186 -10.64 7.28 3.52
N VAL A 187 -11.55 6.38 3.90
CA VAL A 187 -11.66 5.04 3.33
C VAL A 187 -11.89 5.10 1.82
N TYR A 188 -12.77 5.99 1.34
CA TYR A 188 -13.00 6.20 -0.08
C TYR A 188 -11.72 6.61 -0.82
N VAL A 189 -11.03 7.63 -0.32
CA VAL A 189 -9.80 8.15 -0.94
C VAL A 189 -8.71 7.09 -0.94
N LEU A 190 -8.55 6.34 0.15
CA LEU A 190 -7.59 5.24 0.21
C LEU A 190 -7.93 4.12 -0.78
N ARG A 191 -9.20 3.74 -0.94
CA ARG A 191 -9.64 2.79 -1.99
C ARG A 191 -9.34 3.31 -3.40
N TRP A 192 -9.64 4.58 -3.67
CA TRP A 192 -9.31 5.22 -4.94
C TRP A 192 -7.81 5.11 -5.23
N ASN A 193 -6.98 5.36 -4.23
CA ASN A 193 -5.52 5.26 -4.32
C ASN A 193 -5.02 3.84 -4.62
N LEU A 194 -5.67 2.81 -4.07
CA LEU A 194 -5.37 1.40 -4.41
C LEU A 194 -5.69 1.10 -5.88
N ILE A 195 -6.82 1.60 -6.38
CA ILE A 195 -7.20 1.43 -7.79
C ILE A 195 -6.23 2.16 -8.71
N ASP A 196 -5.90 3.42 -8.41
CA ASP A 196 -4.92 4.21 -9.18
C ASP A 196 -3.57 3.49 -9.25
N ARG A 197 -3.10 2.95 -8.13
CA ARG A 197 -1.86 2.16 -8.06
C ARG A 197 -1.95 0.89 -8.90
N TRP A 198 -3.03 0.12 -8.79
CA TRP A 198 -3.21 -1.11 -9.58
C TRP A 198 -3.23 -0.82 -11.09
N VAL A 199 -3.98 0.19 -11.52
CA VAL A 199 -4.08 0.59 -12.93
C VAL A 199 -2.70 0.99 -13.47
N ARG A 200 -1.98 1.89 -12.79
CA ARG A 200 -0.63 2.33 -13.19
C ARG A 200 0.40 1.19 -13.21
N TYR A 201 0.33 0.29 -12.22
CA TYR A 201 1.24 -0.85 -12.16
C TYR A 201 0.98 -1.80 -13.32
N SER A 202 -0.30 -2.06 -13.63
CA SER A 202 -0.68 -2.92 -14.77
C SER A 202 -0.27 -2.34 -16.12
N GLU A 203 -0.36 -1.01 -16.31
CA GLU A 203 0.15 -0.32 -17.49
C GLU A 203 1.67 -0.44 -17.60
N THR A 204 2.39 -0.20 -16.50
CA THR A 204 3.87 -0.30 -16.48
C THR A 204 4.33 -1.72 -16.83
N VAL A 205 3.71 -2.75 -16.25
CA VAL A 205 4.00 -4.16 -16.55
C VAL A 205 3.64 -4.50 -18.00
N ALA A 206 2.53 -3.96 -18.52
CA ALA A 206 2.15 -4.16 -19.91
C ALA A 206 3.18 -3.56 -20.88
N THR A 207 3.67 -2.35 -20.60
CA THR A 207 4.74 -1.70 -21.39
C THR A 207 6.03 -2.50 -21.33
N GLN A 208 6.49 -2.91 -20.15
CA GLN A 208 7.71 -3.72 -20.01
C GLN A 208 7.62 -5.06 -20.75
N ARG A 209 6.46 -5.73 -20.72
CA ARG A 209 6.23 -6.96 -21.48
C ARG A 209 6.22 -6.71 -22.98
N PHE A 210 5.64 -5.59 -23.42
CA PHE A 210 5.65 -5.19 -24.83
C PHE A 210 7.07 -4.92 -25.32
N ASP A 211 7.87 -4.17 -24.55
CA ASP A 211 9.26 -3.87 -24.88
C ASP A 211 10.10 -5.15 -24.97
N ALA A 212 9.98 -6.06 -23.99
CA ALA A 212 10.66 -7.35 -24.01
C ALA A 212 10.26 -8.23 -25.21
N LEU A 213 8.99 -8.22 -25.62
CA LEU A 213 8.52 -8.94 -26.81
C LEU A 213 9.03 -8.29 -28.11
N THR A 214 9.18 -6.96 -28.12
CA THR A 214 9.69 -6.23 -29.28
C THR A 214 11.19 -6.48 -29.44
N GLU A 215 11.95 -6.45 -28.36
CA GLU A 215 13.39 -6.76 -28.33
C GLU A 215 13.65 -8.22 -28.73
N ALA A 216 12.92 -9.18 -28.15
CA ALA A 216 13.01 -10.59 -28.55
C ALA A 216 12.58 -10.85 -30.01
N GLY A 217 11.66 -10.03 -30.53
CA GLY A 217 11.25 -10.08 -31.94
C GLY A 217 12.30 -9.50 -32.89
N LEU A 218 12.98 -8.44 -32.49
CA LEU A 218 14.06 -7.79 -33.24
C LEU A 218 15.34 -8.65 -33.26
N ASP A 219 15.68 -9.31 -32.15
CA ASP A 219 16.81 -10.25 -32.09
C ASP A 219 16.60 -11.46 -33.00
N ARG A 220 15.38 -12.03 -33.02
CA ARG A 220 15.03 -13.10 -33.98
C ARG A 220 15.10 -12.63 -35.43
N PHE A 221 14.81 -11.36 -35.69
CA PHE A 221 14.97 -10.77 -37.01
C PHE A 221 16.46 -10.63 -37.38
N ALA A 222 17.31 -10.19 -36.45
CA ALA A 222 18.75 -10.07 -36.67
C ALA A 222 19.42 -11.44 -36.96
N ASP A 223 18.99 -12.49 -36.28
CA ASP A 223 19.48 -13.87 -36.53
C ASP A 223 19.07 -14.40 -37.91
N LEU A 224 17.91 -14.00 -38.42
CA LEU A 224 17.44 -14.37 -39.77
C LEU A 224 18.25 -13.71 -40.91
N PHE A 225 18.90 -12.57 -40.64
CA PHE A 225 19.71 -11.82 -41.62
C PHE A 225 21.23 -11.96 -41.44
N SER A 226 21.68 -12.64 -40.37
CA SER A 226 23.11 -12.91 -40.12
C SER A 226 23.59 -14.24 -40.73
N GLY A 227 22.72 -14.95 -41.45
CA GLY A 227 22.98 -16.23 -42.10
C GLY A 227 23.33 -16.17 -43.59
N TYR A 228 23.76 -15.01 -44.13
CA TYR A 228 24.24 -14.85 -45.51
C TYR A 228 25.71 -14.41 -45.56
#